data_AF-A0A7J9G539-F1
#
_entry.id   AF-A0A7J9G539-F1
#
_cell.length_a   1.000
_cell.length_b   1.000
_cell.length_c   1.000
_cell.angle_alpha   90.00
_cell.angle_beta   90.00
_cell.angle_gamma   90.00
#
_symmetry.space_group_name_H-M   'P 1'
#
loop_
_entity.id
_entity.type
_entity.pdbx_description
1 polymer ?
#
loop_
_entity_poly.entity_id
_entity_poly.type
_entity_poly.pdbx_seq_one_letter_code
_entity_poly.pdbx_strand_id
1 'polypeptide(L)'
;VVSIDARYTEPYVTNVVVTAPGQTVDVLLTADQPVGSYYMAATAYASADGVLFDNTTTRGILAYDGDPSSTTPLMPVLPDFNDTPTAHKFYSNLTGLVGGPHWEPVPLKVDHEMLVTIGLGLEPCPANTSCKGPKLSASMNNVSFVRPTSLSMLQAFFFNVNGVYTTDFPAKPTIEFDYTNASINNYIPMLFAPKGTKVTKVKFNSTVEIIFQNTAILGVENHPMHLHGFDFHVLAQGFGNYNPATDRKKHNFINPQMRNTIAVPAGGWAVTRFTANNPGVWVLHCHLDMHLPLGLATAFVVENGPTPETTLPPPPVDLPQC
;
A
#
# COMPACT_ATOMS: atom_id res chain seq x y z
N VAL A 1 4.44 -7.55 -19.16
CA VAL A 1 3.49 -6.73 -18.37
C VAL A 1 3.01 -5.60 -19.25
N VAL A 2 1.69 -5.45 -19.38
CA VAL A 2 1.05 -4.41 -20.21
C VAL A 2 0.13 -3.49 -19.41
N SER A 3 -0.29 -3.91 -18.23
CA SER A 3 -1.05 -3.09 -17.29
C SER A 3 -0.74 -3.53 -15.85
N ILE A 4 -0.91 -2.61 -14.92
CA ILE A 4 -0.92 -2.88 -13.48
C ILE A 4 -1.95 -1.98 -12.82
N ASP A 5 -2.77 -2.55 -11.93
CA ASP A 5 -3.84 -1.85 -11.23
C ASP A 5 -4.79 -1.11 -12.21
N ALA A 6 -5.10 -1.75 -13.34
CA ALA A 6 -5.91 -1.21 -14.44
C ALA A 6 -5.36 0.06 -15.13
N ARG A 7 -4.06 0.37 -14.95
CA ARG A 7 -3.35 1.44 -15.67
C ARG A 7 -2.31 0.84 -16.60
N TYR A 8 -2.34 1.26 -17.86
CA TYR A 8 -1.41 0.76 -18.88
C TYR A 8 0.04 1.12 -18.55
N THR A 9 0.93 0.16 -18.75
CA THR A 9 2.38 0.35 -18.57
C THR A 9 3.05 0.49 -19.93
N GLU A 10 4.20 1.15 -19.98
CA GLU A 10 5.15 0.86 -21.06
C GLU A 10 5.43 -0.66 -21.01
N PRO A 11 5.36 -1.39 -22.14
CA PRO A 11 5.49 -2.84 -22.10
C PRO A 11 6.80 -3.28 -21.44
N TYR A 12 6.67 -3.98 -20.31
CA TYR A 12 7.81 -4.46 -19.53
C TYR A 12 7.94 -5.98 -19.65
N VAL A 13 9.01 -6.44 -20.29
CA VAL A 13 9.31 -7.87 -20.50
C VAL A 13 10.03 -8.42 -19.28
N THR A 14 9.51 -9.50 -18.70
CA THR A 14 10.06 -10.13 -17.51
C THR A 14 9.70 -11.62 -17.46
N ASN A 15 10.53 -12.42 -16.79
CA ASN A 15 10.27 -13.82 -16.49
C ASN A 15 9.55 -14.02 -15.14
N VAL A 16 9.56 -12.98 -14.29
CA VAL A 16 8.98 -13.01 -12.94
C VAL A 16 8.08 -11.81 -12.76
N VAL A 17 6.88 -12.06 -12.26
CA VAL A 17 5.91 -11.04 -11.82
C VAL A 17 5.87 -11.06 -10.30
N VAL A 18 5.94 -9.89 -9.68
CA VAL A 18 5.80 -9.77 -8.23
C VAL A 18 4.55 -8.94 -7.95
N THR A 19 3.61 -9.52 -7.22
CA THR A 19 2.34 -8.87 -6.89
C THR A 19 2.13 -8.92 -5.38
N ALA A 20 1.72 -7.80 -4.81
CA ALA A 20 1.30 -7.74 -3.41
C ALA A 20 -0.23 -7.79 -3.31
N PRO A 21 -0.81 -8.21 -2.18
CA PRO A 21 -2.25 -8.13 -1.96
C PRO A 21 -2.82 -6.75 -2.31
N GLY A 22 -3.94 -6.74 -3.04
CA GLY A 22 -4.57 -5.52 -3.58
C GLY A 22 -4.13 -5.14 -5.00
N GLN A 23 -3.02 -5.68 -5.49
CA GLN A 23 -2.51 -5.37 -6.83
C GLN A 23 -3.04 -6.33 -7.90
N THR A 24 -3.21 -5.83 -9.12
CA THR A 24 -3.52 -6.64 -10.31
C THR A 24 -2.47 -6.41 -11.39
N VAL A 25 -2.10 -7.44 -12.15
CA VAL A 25 -1.09 -7.32 -13.21
C VAL A 25 -1.57 -8.05 -14.45
N ASP A 26 -1.63 -7.35 -15.58
CA ASP A 26 -1.91 -7.97 -16.87
C ASP A 26 -0.60 -8.30 -17.59
N VAL A 27 -0.49 -9.56 -18.02
CA VAL A 27 0.66 -10.07 -18.77
C VAL A 27 0.20 -10.69 -20.07
N LEU A 28 0.92 -10.36 -21.14
CA LEU A 28 0.84 -11.10 -22.39
C LEU A 28 1.90 -12.19 -22.33
N LEU A 29 1.47 -13.43 -22.58
CA LEU A 29 2.33 -14.59 -22.71
C LEU A 29 2.37 -15.00 -24.18
N THR A 30 3.57 -15.18 -24.72
CA THR A 30 3.78 -15.72 -26.06
C THR A 30 3.97 -17.24 -25.93
N ALA A 31 3.08 -18.02 -26.54
CA ALA A 31 3.16 -19.48 -26.52
C ALA A 31 4.01 -20.00 -27.70
N ASP A 32 5.34 -19.85 -27.59
CA ASP A 32 6.33 -20.17 -28.62
C ASP A 32 7.26 -21.36 -28.28
N GLN A 33 6.94 -22.09 -27.21
CA GLN A 33 7.72 -23.24 -26.76
C GLN A 33 7.29 -24.54 -27.47
N PRO A 34 8.12 -25.60 -27.45
CA PRO A 34 7.72 -26.91 -27.97
C PRO A 34 6.40 -27.41 -27.36
N VAL A 35 5.66 -28.23 -28.12
CA VAL A 35 4.42 -28.84 -27.63
C VAL A 35 4.72 -29.67 -26.38
N GLY A 36 4.09 -29.29 -25.27
CA GLY A 36 4.25 -29.92 -23.96
C GLY A 36 3.46 -29.16 -22.88
N SER A 37 3.64 -29.55 -21.62
CA SER A 37 3.08 -28.85 -20.46
C SER A 37 4.14 -28.12 -19.64
N TYR A 38 3.77 -26.96 -19.13
CA TYR A 38 4.62 -26.07 -18.34
C TYR A 38 3.89 -25.64 -17.08
N TYR A 39 4.58 -25.62 -15.94
CA TYR A 39 3.98 -25.08 -14.73
C TYR A 39 4.00 -23.54 -14.77
N MET A 40 2.86 -22.95 -14.46
CA MET A 40 2.81 -21.62 -13.88
C MET A 40 2.89 -21.78 -12.37
N ALA A 41 3.86 -21.16 -11.71
CA ALA A 41 4.07 -21.34 -10.28
C ALA A 41 4.14 -19.99 -9.56
N ALA A 42 3.62 -19.96 -8.33
CA ALA A 42 3.74 -18.81 -7.44
C ALA A 42 4.20 -19.27 -6.05
N THR A 43 5.07 -18.47 -5.46
CA THR A 43 5.57 -18.62 -4.09
C THR A 43 5.53 -17.26 -3.40
N ALA A 44 5.52 -17.26 -2.06
CA ALA A 44 5.53 -16.03 -1.30
C ALA A 44 6.88 -15.31 -1.40
N TYR A 45 6.83 -13.99 -1.61
CA TYR A 45 7.94 -13.10 -1.25
C TYR A 45 7.74 -12.66 0.21
N ALA A 46 8.59 -13.14 1.11
CA ALA A 46 8.54 -12.83 2.53
C ALA A 46 9.79 -12.05 2.93
N SER A 47 9.62 -10.76 3.19
CA SER A 47 10.72 -9.84 3.54
C SER A 47 11.01 -9.75 5.04
N ALA A 48 10.04 -10.15 5.88
CA ALA A 48 10.17 -10.06 7.34
C ALA A 48 11.02 -11.21 7.86
N ASP A 49 12.16 -10.88 8.46
CA ASP A 49 13.08 -11.88 9.01
C ASP A 49 12.52 -12.55 10.27
N GLY A 50 12.71 -13.87 10.38
CA GLY A 50 12.28 -14.66 11.54
C GLY A 50 10.76 -14.83 11.72
N VAL A 51 9.93 -14.31 10.81
CA VAL A 51 8.46 -14.47 10.84
C VAL A 51 8.07 -15.72 10.05
N LEU A 52 7.25 -16.59 10.67
CA LEU A 52 6.72 -17.78 10.01
C LEU A 52 5.69 -17.37 8.94
N PHE A 53 5.76 -18.02 7.78
CA PHE A 53 4.82 -17.85 6.68
C PHE A 53 4.57 -19.19 5.99
N ASP A 54 3.51 -19.27 5.20
CA ASP A 54 3.28 -20.42 4.32
C ASP A 54 4.26 -20.38 3.14
N ASN A 55 5.27 -21.26 3.19
CA ASN A 55 6.30 -21.39 2.16
C ASN A 55 5.98 -22.50 1.14
N THR A 56 4.70 -22.85 0.97
CA THR A 56 4.29 -23.77 -0.09
C THR A 56 4.25 -23.07 -1.45
N THR A 57 4.45 -23.85 -2.52
CA THR A 57 4.34 -23.37 -3.90
C THR A 57 3.00 -23.77 -4.47
N THR A 58 2.22 -22.79 -4.95
CA THR A 58 1.02 -23.07 -5.73
C THR A 58 1.36 -23.19 -7.21
N ARG A 59 0.61 -24.01 -7.96
CA ARG A 59 0.89 -24.34 -9.36
C ARG A 59 -0.39 -24.40 -10.18
N GLY A 60 -0.34 -23.85 -11.39
CA GLY A 60 -1.25 -24.11 -12.50
C GLY A 60 -0.49 -24.75 -13.66
N ILE A 61 -1.20 -25.33 -14.63
CA ILE A 61 -0.60 -25.97 -15.80
C ILE A 61 -0.99 -25.21 -17.05
N LEU A 62 0.01 -24.79 -17.84
CA LEU A 62 -0.14 -24.32 -19.21
C LEU A 62 0.21 -25.50 -20.13
N ALA A 63 -0.79 -26.10 -20.76
CA ALA A 63 -0.62 -27.21 -21.69
C ALA A 63 -0.86 -26.75 -23.12
N TYR A 64 0.08 -27.07 -24.01
CA TYR A 64 -0.13 -26.91 -25.44
C TYR A 64 -1.09 -28.00 -25.92
N ASP A 65 -1.95 -27.67 -26.88
CA ASP A 65 -2.80 -28.66 -27.52
C ASP A 65 -1.93 -29.73 -28.21
N GLY A 66 -2.32 -30.99 -28.07
CA GLY A 66 -1.53 -32.14 -28.53
C GLY A 66 -0.41 -32.61 -27.59
N ASP A 67 -0.28 -32.05 -26.38
CA ASP A 67 0.60 -32.61 -25.35
C ASP A 67 0.14 -34.02 -24.94
N PRO A 68 0.98 -35.08 -25.05
CA PRO A 68 0.61 -36.45 -24.73
C PRO A 68 0.26 -36.69 -23.24
N SER A 69 0.30 -35.68 -22.37
CA SER A 69 -0.17 -35.67 -20.96
C SER A 69 0.54 -36.63 -19.99
N SER A 70 1.45 -37.47 -20.48
CA SER A 70 2.18 -38.47 -19.69
C SER A 70 3.49 -37.97 -19.08
N THR A 71 3.89 -36.72 -19.35
CA THR A 71 5.13 -36.12 -18.85
C THR A 71 4.87 -35.09 -17.76
N THR A 72 5.74 -35.07 -16.73
CA THR A 72 5.68 -34.05 -15.68
C THR A 72 5.92 -32.66 -16.29
N PRO A 73 5.01 -31.67 -16.08
CA PRO A 73 5.21 -30.34 -16.62
C PRO A 73 6.53 -29.70 -16.15
N LEU A 74 7.13 -28.87 -17.01
CA LEU A 74 8.42 -28.23 -16.73
C LEU A 74 8.24 -27.12 -15.68
N MET A 75 9.00 -27.18 -14.59
CA MET A 75 9.00 -26.14 -13.55
C MET A 75 9.85 -24.94 -13.96
N PRO A 76 9.37 -23.69 -13.79
CA PRO A 76 10.19 -22.51 -13.94
C PRO A 76 11.20 -22.38 -12.78
N VAL A 77 12.25 -21.60 -12.99
CA VAL A 77 13.14 -21.18 -11.90
C VAL A 77 12.40 -20.12 -11.07
N LEU A 78 12.13 -20.45 -9.80
CA LEU A 78 11.52 -19.52 -8.86
C LEU A 78 12.62 -18.79 -8.08
N PRO A 79 12.50 -17.47 -7.87
CA PRO A 79 13.36 -16.75 -6.93
C PRO A 79 13.22 -17.30 -5.51
N ASP A 80 14.24 -17.12 -4.70
CA ASP A 80 14.17 -17.38 -3.26
C ASP A 80 13.10 -16.46 -2.62
N PHE A 81 12.42 -16.96 -1.58
CA PHE A 81 11.33 -16.21 -0.92
C PHE A 81 11.78 -14.85 -0.36
N ASN A 82 13.07 -14.68 -0.09
CA ASN A 82 13.67 -13.46 0.45
C ASN A 82 14.45 -12.63 -0.59
N ASP A 83 14.31 -12.93 -1.88
CA ASP A 83 14.96 -12.20 -2.99
C ASP A 83 14.35 -10.80 -3.19
N THR A 84 14.71 -9.92 -2.25
CA THR A 84 14.33 -8.50 -2.24
C THR A 84 14.83 -7.74 -3.47
N PRO A 85 16.05 -7.97 -3.99
CA PRO A 85 16.49 -7.36 -5.25
C PRO A 85 15.54 -7.64 -6.43
N THR A 86 15.10 -8.88 -6.63
CA THR A 86 14.16 -9.24 -7.71
C THR A 86 12.80 -8.57 -7.51
N ALA A 87 12.25 -8.60 -6.29
CA ALA A 87 11.00 -7.93 -5.96
C ALA A 87 11.07 -6.41 -6.18
N HIS A 88 12.12 -5.77 -5.68
CA HIS A 88 12.30 -4.33 -5.82
C HIS A 88 12.45 -3.92 -7.28
N LYS A 89 13.23 -4.67 -8.08
CA LYS A 89 13.40 -4.42 -9.52
C LYS A 89 12.06 -4.45 -10.27
N PHE A 90 11.18 -5.39 -9.95
CA PHE A 90 9.85 -5.43 -10.56
C PHE A 90 9.02 -4.20 -10.18
N TYR A 91 8.99 -3.84 -8.90
CA TYR A 91 8.17 -2.71 -8.44
C TYR A 91 8.66 -1.35 -8.96
N SER A 92 9.97 -1.13 -9.08
CA SER A 92 10.53 0.20 -9.41
C SER A 92 10.77 0.46 -10.91
N ASN A 93 10.80 -0.59 -11.75
CA ASN A 93 11.06 -0.42 -13.19
C ASN A 93 9.79 -0.23 -14.04
N LEU A 94 8.59 -0.28 -13.45
CA LEU A 94 7.35 -0.09 -14.18
C LEU A 94 7.07 1.41 -14.39
N THR A 95 6.88 1.80 -15.64
CA THR A 95 6.53 3.16 -16.07
C THR A 95 5.17 3.18 -16.76
N GLY A 96 4.45 4.29 -16.65
CA GLY A 96 3.14 4.47 -17.28
C GLY A 96 3.26 4.70 -18.79
N LEU A 97 2.30 4.19 -19.56
CA LEU A 97 2.25 4.40 -21.01
C LEU A 97 1.82 5.83 -21.34
N VAL A 98 2.78 6.71 -21.65
CA VAL A 98 2.51 8.11 -22.00
C VAL A 98 1.61 8.21 -23.23
N GLY A 99 0.52 8.97 -23.10
CA GLY A 99 -0.49 9.13 -24.17
C GLY A 99 -1.38 7.90 -24.39
N GLY A 100 -1.23 6.84 -23.58
CA GLY A 100 -2.16 5.71 -23.56
C GLY A 100 -3.54 6.10 -22.99
N PRO A 101 -4.54 5.22 -23.12
CA PRO A 101 -5.86 5.46 -22.54
C PRO A 101 -5.78 5.70 -21.04
N HIS A 102 -6.51 6.72 -20.57
CA HIS A 102 -6.53 7.15 -19.17
C HIS A 102 -5.16 7.55 -18.58
N TRP A 103 -4.15 7.79 -19.41
CA TRP A 103 -2.90 8.37 -18.93
C TRP A 103 -3.12 9.82 -18.48
N GLU A 104 -2.56 10.16 -17.32
CA GLU A 104 -2.64 11.49 -16.73
C GLU A 104 -1.24 11.97 -16.32
N PRO A 105 -0.85 13.21 -16.67
CA PRO A 105 0.41 13.77 -16.22
C PRO A 105 0.40 13.98 -14.71
N VAL A 106 1.58 13.90 -14.10
CA VAL A 106 1.74 14.14 -12.66
C VAL A 106 1.46 15.61 -12.33
N PRO A 107 0.62 15.91 -11.33
CA PRO A 107 0.53 17.26 -10.80
C PRO A 107 1.87 17.72 -10.21
N LEU A 108 2.41 18.83 -10.72
CA LEU A 108 3.71 19.34 -10.32
C LEU A 108 3.66 20.18 -9.04
N LYS A 109 2.55 20.88 -8.82
CA LYS A 109 2.31 21.68 -7.61
C LYS A 109 1.69 20.78 -6.55
N VAL A 110 2.34 20.68 -5.39
CA VAL A 110 1.82 19.96 -4.22
C VAL A 110 1.14 20.94 -3.29
N ASP A 111 -0.10 20.64 -2.86
CA ASP A 111 -0.84 21.45 -1.90
C ASP A 111 -0.73 20.89 -0.48
N HIS A 112 -0.62 19.56 -0.34
CA HIS A 112 -0.36 18.86 0.92
C HIS A 112 0.77 17.84 0.76
N GLU A 113 1.77 17.92 1.62
CA GLU A 113 2.88 16.96 1.67
C GLU A 113 2.87 16.26 3.02
N MET A 114 3.05 14.93 3.00
CA MET A 114 3.03 14.11 4.20
C MET A 114 4.17 13.10 4.20
N LEU A 115 4.90 12.99 5.31
CA LEU A 115 5.76 11.84 5.61
C LEU A 115 4.98 10.92 6.54
N VAL A 116 4.69 9.70 6.11
CA VAL A 116 3.89 8.72 6.86
C VAL A 116 4.76 7.53 7.20
N THR A 117 5.21 7.46 8.46
CA THR A 117 5.86 6.25 8.96
C THR A 117 4.85 5.13 9.09
N ILE A 118 5.23 3.93 8.67
CA ILE A 118 4.41 2.73 8.72
C ILE A 118 5.20 1.59 9.38
N GLY A 119 4.52 0.78 10.17
CA GLY A 119 5.12 -0.40 10.78
C GLY A 119 4.25 -1.00 11.85
N LEU A 120 4.76 -2.10 12.41
CA LEU A 120 4.16 -2.80 13.54
C LEU A 120 4.43 -2.05 14.85
N GLY A 121 3.85 -2.57 15.90
CA GLY A 121 4.02 -2.10 17.26
C GLY A 121 3.34 -3.06 18.22
N LEU A 122 3.16 -2.59 19.44
CA LEU A 122 2.58 -3.33 20.55
C LEU A 122 1.42 -2.55 21.13
N GLU A 123 0.46 -3.29 21.66
CA GLU A 123 -0.63 -2.76 22.47
C GLU A 123 -0.44 -3.27 23.91
N PRO A 124 -0.52 -2.38 24.91
CA PRO A 124 -0.36 -2.80 26.30
C PRO A 124 -1.49 -3.77 26.67
N CYS A 125 -1.20 -4.70 27.57
CA CYS A 125 -2.26 -5.50 28.17
C CYS A 125 -3.22 -4.56 28.92
N PRO A 126 -4.55 -4.67 28.71
CA PRO A 126 -5.52 -3.86 29.43
C PRO A 126 -5.35 -4.00 30.94
N ALA A 127 -5.52 -2.89 31.67
CA ALA A 127 -5.51 -2.90 33.12
C ALA A 127 -6.51 -3.95 33.65
N ASN A 128 -6.14 -4.66 34.71
CA ASN A 128 -6.96 -5.69 35.35
C ASN A 128 -7.27 -6.93 34.48
N THR A 129 -6.48 -7.16 33.42
CA THR A 129 -6.56 -8.39 32.60
C THR A 129 -5.23 -9.15 32.67
N SER A 130 -5.29 -10.49 32.70
CA SER A 130 -4.10 -11.34 32.59
C SER A 130 -3.78 -11.62 31.12
N CYS A 131 -2.69 -11.07 30.60
CA CYS A 131 -2.18 -11.36 29.25
C CYS A 131 -0.84 -12.12 29.32
N LYS A 132 -0.51 -12.88 28.27
CA LYS A 132 0.81 -13.54 28.12
C LYS A 132 1.93 -12.58 27.67
N GLY A 133 1.70 -11.27 27.75
CA GLY A 133 2.53 -10.22 27.17
C GLY A 133 1.68 -9.17 26.43
N PRO A 134 2.32 -8.13 25.87
CA PRO A 134 1.65 -7.18 24.99
C PRO A 134 1.13 -7.89 23.73
N LYS A 135 0.05 -7.34 23.14
CA LYS A 135 -0.47 -7.81 21.86
C LYS A 135 0.24 -7.08 20.72
N LEU A 136 0.25 -7.67 19.52
CA LEU A 136 0.66 -6.93 18.33
C LEU A 136 -0.30 -5.76 18.08
N SER A 137 0.24 -4.70 17.50
CA SER A 137 -0.45 -3.52 17.02
C SER A 137 0.27 -3.04 15.75
N ALA A 138 -0.28 -2.05 15.08
CA ALA A 138 0.37 -1.38 13.98
C ALA A 138 -0.09 0.09 13.94
N SER A 139 0.70 0.96 13.29
CA SER A 139 0.40 2.39 13.29
C SER A 139 0.92 3.13 12.06
N MET A 140 0.27 4.26 11.77
CA MET A 140 0.77 5.27 10.84
C MET A 140 1.09 6.56 11.59
N ASN A 141 2.31 7.10 11.45
CA ASN A 141 2.77 8.28 12.19
C ASN A 141 2.49 8.21 13.71
N ASN A 142 2.70 7.02 14.30
CA ASN A 142 2.47 6.76 15.72
C ASN A 142 0.99 6.94 16.15
N VAL A 143 0.04 6.66 15.24
CA VAL A 143 -1.39 6.54 15.54
C VAL A 143 -1.85 5.15 15.10
N SER A 144 -2.33 4.34 16.04
CA SER A 144 -2.91 3.03 15.74
C SER A 144 -4.41 3.18 15.53
N PHE A 145 -4.86 2.96 14.29
CA PHE A 145 -6.23 3.26 13.89
C PHE A 145 -7.25 2.38 14.59
N VAL A 146 -8.32 3.01 15.10
CA VAL A 146 -9.50 2.33 15.64
C VAL A 146 -10.67 2.59 14.72
N ARG A 147 -11.34 1.52 14.28
CA ARG A 147 -12.59 1.62 13.52
C ARG A 147 -13.70 2.16 14.42
N PRO A 148 -14.43 3.21 14.03
CA PRO A 148 -15.64 3.62 14.74
C PRO A 148 -16.66 2.50 14.81
N THR A 149 -17.38 2.42 15.93
CA THR A 149 -18.41 1.39 16.16
C THR A 149 -19.84 1.93 16.20
N SER A 150 -20.02 3.22 16.45
CA SER A 150 -21.34 3.84 16.60
C SER A 150 -21.89 4.44 15.30
N LEU A 151 -21.02 4.98 14.44
CA LEU A 151 -21.39 5.59 13.16
C LEU A 151 -20.22 5.47 12.19
N SER A 152 -20.49 5.20 10.91
CA SER A 152 -19.41 5.20 9.90
C SER A 152 -18.83 6.62 9.72
N MET A 153 -17.55 6.71 9.37
CA MET A 153 -16.91 8.01 9.12
C MET A 153 -17.57 8.76 7.95
N LEU A 154 -18.08 8.05 6.93
CA LEU A 154 -18.77 8.66 5.80
C LEU A 154 -20.12 9.27 6.22
N GLN A 155 -20.90 8.59 7.04
CA GLN A 155 -22.14 9.14 7.61
C GLN A 155 -21.85 10.33 8.52
N ALA A 156 -20.81 10.23 9.36
CA ALA A 156 -20.40 11.33 10.22
C ALA A 156 -20.00 12.58 9.42
N PHE A 157 -19.27 12.39 8.31
CA PHE A 157 -18.95 13.46 7.37
C PHE A 157 -20.20 14.05 6.72
N PHE A 158 -21.08 13.21 6.15
CA PHE A 158 -22.28 13.65 5.43
C PHE A 158 -23.27 14.42 6.32
N PHE A 159 -23.54 13.91 7.52
CA PHE A 159 -24.47 14.52 8.47
C PHE A 159 -23.81 15.51 9.45
N ASN A 160 -22.53 15.82 9.28
CA ASN A 160 -21.76 16.72 10.14
C ASN A 160 -21.83 16.35 11.63
N VAL A 161 -21.65 15.06 11.94
CA VAL A 161 -21.69 14.50 13.29
C VAL A 161 -20.29 14.54 13.91
N ASN A 162 -20.17 15.15 15.09
CA ASN A 162 -18.93 15.22 15.85
C ASN A 162 -18.67 13.96 16.69
N GLY A 163 -17.40 13.72 17.05
CA GLY A 163 -17.01 12.67 18.00
C GLY A 163 -16.76 11.28 17.41
N VAL A 164 -16.91 11.10 16.09
CA VAL A 164 -16.64 9.82 15.40
C VAL A 164 -15.17 9.70 14.98
N TYR A 165 -14.58 10.81 14.51
CA TYR A 165 -13.17 10.92 14.15
C TYR A 165 -12.69 12.35 14.39
N THR A 166 -11.37 12.57 14.37
CA THR A 166 -10.77 13.90 14.39
C THR A 166 -9.93 14.13 13.12
N THR A 167 -9.83 15.37 12.65
CA THR A 167 -9.15 15.74 11.39
C THR A 167 -7.69 16.15 11.60
N ASP A 168 -7.06 15.66 12.67
CA ASP A 168 -5.73 16.04 13.14
C ASP A 168 -4.72 14.89 12.97
N PHE A 169 -4.89 14.05 11.95
CA PHE A 169 -3.86 13.07 11.61
C PHE A 169 -2.55 13.81 11.28
N PRO A 170 -1.42 13.45 11.91
CA PRO A 170 -0.18 14.18 11.75
C PRO A 170 0.40 13.98 10.35
N ALA A 171 0.72 15.07 9.65
CA ALA A 171 1.34 15.03 8.33
C ALA A 171 2.80 14.54 8.34
N LYS A 172 3.44 14.50 9.51
CA LYS A 172 4.80 13.95 9.70
C LYS A 172 4.88 13.22 11.03
N PRO A 173 5.85 12.31 11.23
CA PRO A 173 6.07 11.67 12.53
C PRO A 173 6.27 12.74 13.61
N THR A 174 5.64 12.54 14.77
CA THR A 174 5.78 13.47 15.91
C THR A 174 7.18 13.41 16.54
N ILE A 175 7.87 12.28 16.38
CA ILE A 175 9.24 12.05 16.80
C ILE A 175 10.01 11.55 15.58
N GLU A 176 11.08 12.27 15.24
CA GLU A 176 12.02 11.86 14.20
C GLU A 176 13.10 10.95 14.82
N PHE A 177 13.42 9.87 14.12
CA PHE A 177 14.45 8.91 14.51
C PHE A 177 15.01 8.24 13.25
N ASP A 178 16.03 7.42 13.42
CA ASP A 178 16.50 6.54 12.35
C ASP A 178 15.48 5.42 12.13
N TYR A 179 14.52 5.66 11.22
CA TYR A 179 13.35 4.82 11.02
C TYR A 179 13.70 3.38 10.73
N THR A 180 14.77 3.15 9.97
CA THR A 180 15.17 1.82 9.50
C THR A 180 16.17 1.10 10.41
N ASN A 181 16.52 1.67 11.57
CA ASN A 181 17.49 1.08 12.48
C ASN A 181 16.81 0.29 13.60
N ALA A 182 17.15 -0.99 13.70
CA ALA A 182 16.59 -1.91 14.69
C ALA A 182 16.83 -1.49 16.15
N SER A 183 17.80 -0.59 16.42
CA SER A 183 18.03 -0.04 17.76
C SER A 183 16.82 0.71 18.33
N ILE A 184 15.86 1.12 17.49
CA ILE A 184 14.59 1.70 17.94
C ILE A 184 13.84 0.79 18.92
N ASN A 185 14.02 -0.53 18.80
CA ASN A 185 13.38 -1.51 19.66
C ASN A 185 13.87 -1.47 21.11
N ASN A 186 14.99 -0.80 21.39
CA ASN A 186 15.46 -0.53 22.75
C ASN A 186 14.71 0.63 23.42
N TYR A 187 14.00 1.45 22.64
CA TYR A 187 13.21 2.58 23.13
C TYR A 187 11.73 2.21 23.25
N ILE A 188 11.42 1.53 24.34
CA ILE A 188 10.10 0.93 24.64
C ILE A 188 8.90 1.85 24.34
N PRO A 189 8.90 3.17 24.65
CA PRO A 189 7.74 4.01 24.35
C PRO A 189 7.34 4.05 22.87
N MET A 190 8.29 3.91 21.93
CA MET A 190 7.98 3.89 20.48
C MET A 190 7.32 2.61 20.00
N LEU A 191 7.33 1.56 20.82
CA LEU A 191 6.61 0.34 20.49
C LEU A 191 5.09 0.51 20.69
N PHE A 192 4.63 1.49 21.47
CA PHE A 192 3.23 1.61 21.89
C PHE A 192 2.57 2.86 21.34
N ALA A 193 2.08 2.77 20.10
CA ALA A 193 1.33 3.86 19.48
C ALA A 193 -0.04 4.08 20.15
N PRO A 194 -0.44 5.33 20.46
CA PRO A 194 -1.77 5.63 20.94
C PRO A 194 -2.84 5.22 19.93
N LYS A 195 -3.94 4.66 20.44
CA LYS A 195 -5.12 4.31 19.66
C LYS A 195 -5.92 5.58 19.32
N GLY A 196 -6.44 5.67 18.09
CA GLY A 196 -7.32 6.77 17.72
C GLY A 196 -7.87 6.69 16.30
N THR A 197 -8.98 7.38 16.05
CA THR A 197 -9.59 7.52 14.72
C THR A 197 -9.25 8.92 14.18
N LYS A 198 -8.05 9.07 13.63
CA LYS A 198 -7.54 10.33 13.07
C LYS A 198 -7.48 10.26 11.55
N VAL A 199 -7.98 11.29 10.89
CA VAL A 199 -8.05 11.40 9.43
C VAL A 199 -7.38 12.69 8.95
N THR A 200 -6.98 12.73 7.69
CA THR A 200 -6.48 13.95 7.04
C THR A 200 -7.60 14.57 6.22
N LYS A 201 -8.00 15.81 6.54
CA LYS A 201 -9.00 16.54 5.76
C LYS A 201 -8.32 17.39 4.70
N VAL A 202 -8.73 17.23 3.44
CA VAL A 202 -8.20 17.96 2.28
C VAL A 202 -9.32 18.61 1.48
N LYS A 203 -9.00 19.75 0.85
CA LYS A 203 -9.93 20.43 -0.05
C LYS A 203 -10.10 19.61 -1.33
N PHE A 204 -11.27 19.71 -1.94
CA PHE A 204 -11.50 19.19 -3.29
C PHE A 204 -10.43 19.73 -4.25
N ASN A 205 -9.89 18.84 -5.08
CA ASN A 205 -8.88 19.11 -6.10
C ASN A 205 -7.49 19.51 -5.57
N SER A 206 -7.21 19.35 -4.28
CA SER A 206 -5.85 19.47 -3.75
C SER A 206 -4.95 18.34 -4.26
N THR A 207 -3.70 18.65 -4.59
CA THR A 207 -2.66 17.63 -4.83
C THR A 207 -2.02 17.21 -3.52
N VAL A 208 -2.01 15.90 -3.24
CA VAL A 208 -1.43 15.32 -2.03
C VAL A 208 -0.21 14.46 -2.40
N GLU A 209 0.96 14.77 -1.85
CA GLU A 209 2.16 13.94 -1.89
C GLU A 209 2.30 13.16 -0.58
N ILE A 210 2.41 11.83 -0.67
CA ILE A 210 2.65 10.96 0.47
C ILE A 210 4.01 10.29 0.30
N ILE A 211 4.89 10.49 1.27
CA ILE A 211 6.11 9.74 1.44
C ILE A 211 5.85 8.66 2.49
N PHE A 212 5.66 7.41 2.06
CA PHE A 212 5.62 6.28 2.97
C PHE A 212 7.03 5.94 3.44
N GLN A 213 7.22 5.80 4.75
CA GLN A 213 8.50 5.43 5.36
C GLN A 213 8.32 4.18 6.23
N ASN A 214 8.92 3.08 5.81
CA ASN A 214 8.97 1.86 6.60
C ASN A 214 9.81 2.07 7.87
N THR A 215 9.41 1.45 8.98
CA THR A 215 10.16 1.49 10.23
C THR A 215 10.65 0.09 10.62
N ALA A 216 11.74 0.03 11.39
CA ALA A 216 12.28 -1.21 11.97
C ALA A 216 11.65 -1.56 13.33
N ILE A 217 10.52 -0.93 13.68
CA ILE A 217 9.78 -1.23 14.92
C ILE A 217 9.21 -2.65 14.80
N LEU A 218 9.67 -3.55 15.69
CA LEU A 218 9.43 -4.99 15.69
C LEU A 218 9.93 -5.76 14.45
N GLY A 219 10.63 -5.10 13.53
CA GLY A 219 11.13 -5.69 12.30
C GLY A 219 10.89 -4.78 11.10
N VAL A 220 11.58 -5.07 10.00
CA VAL A 220 11.31 -4.43 8.70
C VAL A 220 10.48 -5.39 7.86
N GLU A 221 9.45 -4.87 7.19
CA GLU A 221 8.54 -5.70 6.41
C GLU A 221 7.97 -4.92 5.22
N ASN A 222 7.79 -5.55 4.06
CA ASN A 222 7.12 -4.92 2.94
C ASN A 222 5.63 -4.71 3.26
N HIS A 223 5.14 -3.49 3.03
CA HIS A 223 3.74 -3.16 3.30
C HIS A 223 3.04 -2.68 2.01
N PRO A 224 2.06 -3.43 1.48
CA PRO A 224 1.21 -2.97 0.38
C PRO A 224 0.23 -1.92 0.87
N MET A 225 0.53 -0.65 0.61
CA MET A 225 -0.30 0.49 1.00
C MET A 225 -1.32 0.78 -0.09
N HIS A 226 -2.61 0.63 0.25
CA HIS A 226 -3.74 0.81 -0.65
C HIS A 226 -4.56 2.04 -0.25
N LEU A 227 -4.89 2.88 -1.23
CA LEU A 227 -5.76 4.05 -1.07
C LEU A 227 -7.08 3.81 -1.80
N HIS A 228 -8.19 3.89 -1.06
CA HIS A 228 -9.52 3.81 -1.65
C HIS A 228 -9.83 5.07 -2.45
N GLY A 229 -10.68 4.95 -3.48
CA GLY A 229 -11.23 6.09 -4.21
C GLY A 229 -10.28 6.82 -5.16
N PHE A 230 -8.99 6.45 -5.19
CA PHE A 230 -7.96 7.10 -6.00
C PHE A 230 -6.94 6.09 -6.54
N ASP A 231 -6.47 6.36 -7.76
CA ASP A 231 -5.12 5.97 -8.16
C ASP A 231 -4.14 7.11 -7.82
N PHE A 232 -2.88 6.76 -7.60
CA PHE A 232 -1.78 7.68 -7.36
C PHE A 232 -0.59 7.39 -8.29
N HIS A 233 0.13 8.43 -8.69
CA HIS A 233 1.43 8.30 -9.35
C HIS A 233 2.48 7.82 -8.36
N VAL A 234 3.22 6.77 -8.68
CA VAL A 234 4.39 6.31 -7.92
C VAL A 234 5.63 7.00 -8.48
N LEU A 235 6.16 7.99 -7.76
CA LEU A 235 7.23 8.84 -8.26
C LEU A 235 8.60 8.22 -8.08
N ALA A 236 8.83 7.58 -6.93
CA ALA A 236 10.10 6.96 -6.60
C ALA A 236 9.93 5.98 -5.44
N GLN A 237 10.86 5.03 -5.36
CA GLN A 237 11.02 4.11 -4.25
C GLN A 237 12.50 3.99 -3.90
N GLY A 238 12.79 3.64 -2.66
CA GLY A 238 14.17 3.43 -2.21
C GLY A 238 14.24 2.66 -0.90
N PHE A 239 15.46 2.44 -0.44
CA PHE A 239 15.78 1.81 0.84
C PHE A 239 16.35 2.83 1.82
N GLY A 240 16.33 2.49 3.11
CA GLY A 240 16.77 3.36 4.20
C GLY A 240 15.74 4.44 4.55
N ASN A 241 16.21 5.51 5.18
CA ASN A 241 15.40 6.68 5.48
C ASN A 241 15.33 7.60 4.27
N TYR A 242 14.13 8.05 3.91
CA TYR A 242 13.94 9.04 2.86
C TYR A 242 14.68 10.33 3.21
N ASN A 243 15.52 10.80 2.29
CA ASN A 243 16.22 12.08 2.41
C ASN A 243 15.79 13.01 1.28
N PRO A 244 14.99 14.06 1.56
CA PRO A 244 14.46 14.94 0.52
C PRO A 244 15.55 15.70 -0.26
N ALA A 245 16.75 15.90 0.31
CA ALA A 245 17.84 16.59 -0.36
C ALA A 245 18.47 15.76 -1.50
N THR A 246 18.41 14.43 -1.39
CA THR A 246 19.01 13.51 -2.37
C THR A 246 17.95 12.77 -3.18
N ASP A 247 16.85 12.37 -2.54
CA ASP A 247 15.87 11.46 -3.12
C ASP A 247 14.82 12.14 -3.99
N ARG A 248 14.53 13.44 -3.77
CA ARG A 248 13.65 14.20 -4.68
C ARG A 248 14.14 14.19 -6.12
N LYS A 249 15.45 14.06 -6.35
CA LYS A 249 16.07 13.98 -7.69
C LYS A 249 15.76 12.65 -8.40
N LYS A 250 15.31 11.64 -7.66
CA LYS A 250 14.93 10.31 -8.20
C LYS A 250 13.48 10.28 -8.66
N HIS A 251 12.68 11.31 -8.37
CA HIS A 251 11.27 11.33 -8.72
C HIS A 251 11.09 11.34 -10.24
N ASN A 252 10.32 10.38 -10.73
CA ASN A 252 9.87 10.35 -12.11
C ASN A 252 8.63 11.25 -12.27
N PHE A 253 8.80 12.40 -12.92
CA PHE A 253 7.70 13.31 -13.26
C PHE A 253 7.26 13.19 -14.73
N ILE A 254 7.88 12.30 -15.50
CA ILE A 254 7.65 12.15 -16.93
C ILE A 254 6.58 11.10 -17.17
N ASN A 255 6.82 9.88 -16.68
CA ASN A 255 5.95 8.72 -16.92
C ASN A 255 5.85 7.78 -15.70
N PRO A 256 5.62 8.26 -14.47
CA PRO A 256 5.44 7.37 -13.34
C PRO A 256 4.22 6.48 -13.53
N GLN A 257 4.33 5.24 -13.06
CA GLN A 257 3.19 4.34 -13.06
C GLN A 257 2.12 4.84 -12.10
N MET A 258 0.86 4.82 -12.53
CA MET A 258 -0.29 5.05 -11.66
C MET A 258 -0.77 3.73 -11.07
N ARG A 259 -1.09 3.74 -9.78
CA ARG A 259 -1.45 2.55 -8.99
C ARG A 259 -2.47 2.91 -7.92
N ASN A 260 -3.27 1.95 -7.49
CA ASN A 260 -4.07 2.09 -6.26
C ASN A 260 -3.38 1.47 -5.03
N THR A 261 -2.34 0.63 -5.24
CA THR A 261 -1.63 -0.07 -4.17
C THR A 261 -0.12 -0.09 -4.41
N ILE A 262 0.66 0.34 -3.43
CA ILE A 262 2.14 0.35 -3.49
C ILE A 262 2.77 -0.53 -2.40
N ALA A 263 3.55 -1.52 -2.83
CA ALA A 263 4.36 -2.34 -1.94
C ALA A 263 5.59 -1.55 -1.45
N VAL A 264 5.45 -0.86 -0.32
CA VAL A 264 6.54 -0.05 0.26
C VAL A 264 7.69 -0.98 0.66
N PRO A 265 8.93 -0.74 0.20
CA PRO A 265 10.06 -1.63 0.47
C PRO A 265 10.29 -1.86 1.96
N ALA A 266 10.66 -3.08 2.34
CA ALA A 266 11.06 -3.40 3.71
C ALA A 266 12.28 -2.56 4.09
N GLY A 267 12.20 -1.80 5.18
CA GLY A 267 13.26 -0.88 5.58
C GLY A 267 13.55 0.21 4.53
N GLY A 268 12.52 0.66 3.80
CA GLY A 268 12.65 1.67 2.76
C GLY A 268 11.47 2.63 2.70
N TRP A 269 11.29 3.25 1.54
CA TRP A 269 10.29 4.29 1.34
C TRP A 269 9.72 4.28 -0.08
N ALA A 270 8.56 4.90 -0.23
CA ALA A 270 7.90 5.15 -1.52
C ALA A 270 7.25 6.53 -1.52
N VAL A 271 7.36 7.26 -2.63
CA VAL A 271 6.73 8.57 -2.80
C VAL A 271 5.59 8.45 -3.81
N THR A 272 4.40 8.88 -3.42
CA THR A 272 3.21 8.88 -4.26
C THR A 272 2.56 10.24 -4.35
N ARG A 273 1.81 10.49 -5.42
CA ARG A 273 0.95 11.68 -5.56
C ARG A 273 -0.43 11.33 -6.10
N PHE A 274 -1.46 11.94 -5.54
CA PHE A 274 -2.81 11.91 -6.12
C PHE A 274 -3.48 13.28 -6.06
N THR A 275 -4.51 13.44 -6.87
CA THR A 275 -5.40 14.61 -6.82
C THR A 275 -6.66 14.22 -6.06
N ALA A 276 -6.99 14.94 -4.98
CA ALA A 276 -8.18 14.69 -4.17
C ALA A 276 -9.46 15.22 -4.85
N ASN A 277 -9.80 14.67 -6.02
CA ASN A 277 -10.92 15.06 -6.87
C ASN A 277 -12.18 14.16 -6.72
N ASN A 278 -12.24 13.35 -5.66
CA ASN A 278 -13.35 12.46 -5.37
C ASN A 278 -13.86 12.74 -3.93
N PRO A 279 -14.96 13.51 -3.75
CA PRO A 279 -15.49 13.86 -2.43
C PRO A 279 -15.95 12.65 -1.63
N GLY A 280 -15.64 12.60 -0.34
CA GLY A 280 -16.02 11.49 0.52
C GLY A 280 -14.99 11.18 1.59
N VAL A 281 -15.06 9.97 2.14
CA VAL A 281 -14.13 9.46 3.15
C VAL A 281 -13.47 8.19 2.63
N TRP A 282 -12.15 8.23 2.45
CA TRP A 282 -11.39 7.22 1.74
C TRP A 282 -10.30 6.63 2.62
N VAL A 283 -10.37 5.32 2.86
CA VAL A 283 -9.41 4.63 3.73
C VAL A 283 -8.07 4.47 3.02
N LEU A 284 -7.00 4.77 3.73
CA LEU A 284 -5.62 4.44 3.38
C LEU A 284 -5.16 3.34 4.35
N HIS A 285 -4.80 2.17 3.87
CA HIS A 285 -4.41 1.06 4.75
C HIS A 285 -3.42 0.09 4.13
N CYS A 286 -2.76 -0.70 4.98
CA CYS A 286 -2.01 -1.85 4.52
C CYS A 286 -2.98 -2.96 4.09
N HIS A 287 -2.72 -3.58 2.94
CA HIS A 287 -3.54 -4.64 2.35
C HIS A 287 -3.13 -6.05 2.82
N LEU A 288 -2.23 -6.14 3.81
CA LEU A 288 -2.07 -7.35 4.59
C LEU A 288 -3.21 -7.39 5.63
N ASP A 289 -4.14 -8.33 5.47
CA ASP A 289 -5.34 -8.46 6.30
C ASP A 289 -5.02 -8.62 7.79
N MET A 290 -3.82 -9.07 8.14
CA MET A 290 -3.33 -9.13 9.51
C MET A 290 -3.05 -7.73 10.08
N HIS A 291 -2.63 -6.75 9.28
CA HIS A 291 -2.19 -5.43 9.76
C HIS A 291 -3.31 -4.38 9.84
N LEU A 292 -4.29 -4.44 8.94
CA LEU A 292 -5.46 -3.55 8.98
C LEU A 292 -6.17 -3.56 10.36
N PRO A 293 -6.56 -4.72 10.92
CA PRO A 293 -7.20 -4.77 12.24
C PRO A 293 -6.26 -4.40 13.39
N LEU A 294 -4.94 -4.46 13.19
CA LEU A 294 -3.94 -4.00 14.16
C LEU A 294 -3.79 -2.46 14.19
N GLY A 295 -4.39 -1.77 13.23
CA GLY A 295 -4.44 -0.30 13.18
C GLY A 295 -3.50 0.32 12.15
N LEU A 296 -2.98 -0.45 11.19
CA LEU A 296 -2.18 0.06 10.07
C LEU A 296 -3.08 0.73 9.00
N ALA A 297 -3.79 1.78 9.41
CA ALA A 297 -4.73 2.52 8.59
C ALA A 297 -4.82 4.01 8.99
N THR A 298 -5.40 4.81 8.10
CA THR A 298 -5.97 6.13 8.35
C THR A 298 -7.03 6.38 7.25
N ALA A 299 -7.55 7.59 7.13
CA ALA A 299 -8.41 7.97 6.03
C ALA A 299 -8.17 9.42 5.59
N PHE A 300 -8.57 9.72 4.36
CA PHE A 300 -8.72 11.06 3.85
C PHE A 300 -10.20 11.46 3.85
N VAL A 301 -10.49 12.65 4.34
CA VAL A 301 -11.79 13.32 4.13
C VAL A 301 -11.59 14.34 3.04
N VAL A 302 -12.21 14.12 1.89
CA VAL A 302 -12.17 15.02 0.74
C VAL A 302 -13.44 15.84 0.74
N GLU A 303 -13.30 17.16 0.87
CA GLU A 303 -14.43 18.09 0.87
C GLU A 303 -15.20 18.05 -0.45
N ASN A 304 -16.46 18.52 -0.41
CA ASN A 304 -17.23 18.75 -1.63
C ASN A 304 -16.59 19.86 -2.47
N GLY A 305 -16.63 19.67 -3.79
CA GLY A 305 -16.27 20.66 -4.78
C GLY A 305 -17.40 21.68 -5.05
N PRO A 306 -17.20 22.56 -6.05
CA PRO A 306 -18.10 23.69 -6.30
C PRO A 306 -19.38 23.34 -7.08
N THR A 307 -19.49 22.11 -7.60
CA THR A 307 -20.62 21.66 -8.45
C THR A 307 -21.37 20.48 -7.82
N PRO A 308 -22.64 20.24 -8.20
CA PRO A 308 -23.39 19.06 -7.80
C PRO A 308 -22.68 17.74 -8.15
N GLU A 309 -22.01 17.66 -9.30
CA GLU A 309 -21.28 16.47 -9.76
C GLU A 309 -20.01 16.21 -8.92
N THR A 310 -19.49 17.26 -8.28
CA THR A 310 -18.35 17.21 -7.36
C THR A 310 -18.81 17.27 -5.89
N THR A 311 -20.04 16.88 -5.60
CA THR A 311 -20.60 16.85 -4.24
C THR A 311 -20.99 15.42 -3.90
N LEU A 312 -20.66 14.96 -2.69
CA LEU A 312 -21.06 13.64 -2.21
C LEU A 312 -22.61 13.50 -2.25
N PRO A 313 -23.16 12.54 -3.01
CA PRO A 313 -24.61 12.34 -3.06
C PRO A 313 -25.19 11.88 -1.72
N PRO A 314 -26.52 12.02 -1.52
CA PRO A 314 -27.18 11.48 -0.34
C PRO A 314 -27.00 9.96 -0.22
N PRO A 315 -26.98 9.42 1.00
CA PRO A 315 -26.87 7.98 1.20
C PRO A 315 -28.07 7.24 0.55
N PRO A 316 -27.85 6.01 0.04
CA PRO A 316 -28.93 5.15 -0.42
C PRO A 316 -29.98 4.89 0.67
N VAL A 317 -31.24 4.70 0.26
CA VAL A 317 -32.38 4.48 1.17
C VAL A 317 -32.26 3.19 1.98
N ASP A 318 -31.48 2.24 1.50
CA ASP A 318 -31.23 0.91 2.06
C ASP A 318 -29.85 0.82 2.75
N LEU A 319 -29.21 1.96 3.05
CA LEU A 319 -27.95 1.98 3.78
C LEU A 319 -28.09 1.21 5.12
N PRO A 320 -27.25 0.20 5.39
CA PRO A 320 -27.27 -0.51 6.66
C PRO A 320 -27.09 0.44 7.85
N GLN A 321 -27.90 0.24 8.88
CA GLN A 321 -27.85 1.05 10.10
C GLN A 321 -26.77 0.50 11.05
N CYS A 322 -26.06 1.41 11.74
CA CYS A 322 -25.02 1.08 12.74
C CYS A 322 -25.62 0.61 14.06
#